data_AF-A0A9Q4F1Y1-F1
#
_entry.id   AF-A0A9Q4F1Y1-F1
#
_cell.length_a   1.000
_cell.length_b   1.000
_cell.length_c   1.000
_cell.angle_alpha   90.00
_cell.angle_beta   90.00
_cell.angle_gamma   90.00
#
_symmetry.space_group_name_H-M   'P 1'
#
loop_
_entity.id
_entity.type
_entity.pdbx_description
1 polymer ?
#
loop_
_entity_poly.entity_id
_entity_poly.type
_entity_poly.pdbx_seq_one_letter_code
_entity_poly.pdbx_strand_id
1 'polypeptide(L)' 'MKKKTFWKHSNIIASLAFMFSFIAANSRCVCIFHQPKMPEELKKLRK' A
#
# COMPACT_ATOMS: atom_id res chain seq x y z
N MET A 1 4.76 -24.70 14.87
CA MET A 1 4.35 -23.34 14.42
C MET A 1 4.37 -22.37 15.62
N LYS A 2 5.38 -21.50 15.73
CA LYS A 2 5.50 -20.52 16.84
C LYS A 2 4.69 -19.26 16.51
N LYS A 3 3.37 -19.28 16.77
CA LYS A 3 2.43 -18.20 16.41
C LYS A 3 2.55 -16.90 17.25
N LYS A 4 3.34 -16.88 18.33
CA LYS A 4 3.26 -15.81 19.36
C LYS A 4 4.11 -14.56 19.12
N THR A 5 5.09 -14.58 18.21
CA THR A 5 6.03 -13.44 18.04
C THR A 5 5.60 -12.43 16.96
N PHE A 6 4.74 -12.83 16.01
CA PHE A 6 4.35 -11.98 14.87
C PHE A 6 3.44 -10.80 15.25
N TRP A 7 2.69 -10.90 16.35
CA TRP A 7 1.69 -9.89 16.71
C TRP A 7 2.28 -8.64 17.37
N LYS A 8 3.44 -8.75 18.04
CA LYS A 8 4.08 -7.60 18.73
C LYS A 8 4.49 -6.46 17.80
N HIS A 9 4.74 -6.75 16.52
CA HIS A 9 5.17 -5.76 15.53
C HIS A 9 4.14 -5.56 14.41
N SER A 10 2.91 -6.03 14.60
CA SER A 10 1.83 -5.90 13.61
C SER A 10 1.57 -4.45 13.20
N ASN A 11 1.60 -3.52 14.17
CA ASN A 11 1.47 -2.08 13.91
C ASN A 11 2.59 -1.52 13.02
N ILE A 12 3.83 -2.00 13.20
CA ILE A 12 4.97 -1.57 12.37
C ILE A 12 4.78 -2.05 10.94
N ILE A 13 4.39 -3.32 10.77
CA ILE A 13 4.12 -3.90 9.46
C ILE A 13 2.95 -3.17 8.77
N ALA A 14 1.89 -2.85 9.51
CA ALA A 14 0.75 -2.10 8.99
C ALA A 14 1.15 -0.68 8.54
N SER A 15 1.94 0.03 9.36
CA SER A 15 2.47 1.36 9.01
C SER A 15 3.35 1.31 7.76
N LEU A 16 4.22 0.30 7.66
CA LEU A 16 5.09 0.09 6.51
C LEU A 16 4.27 -0.18 5.23
N ALA A 17 3.27 -1.05 5.31
CA ALA A 17 2.39 -1.36 4.19
C ALA A 17 1.61 -0.12 3.73
N PHE A 18 1.13 0.70 4.67
CA PHE A 18 0.47 1.97 4.35
C PHE A 18 1.40 2.95 3.63
N MET A 19 2.64 3.07 4.10
CA MET A 19 3.69 3.88 3.46
C MET A 19 3.96 3.45 2.01
N PHE A 20 4.12 2.15 1.76
CA PHE A 20 4.31 1.64 0.41
C PHE A 20 3.07 1.86 -0.47
N SER A 21 1.88 1.72 0.09
CA SER A 21 0.62 1.98 -0.63
C SER A 21 0.52 3.45 -1.05
N PHE A 22 0.91 4.36 -0.16
CA PHE A 22 0.98 5.79 -0.46
C PHE A 22 2.00 6.09 -1.57
N ILE A 23 3.20 5.51 -1.50
CA ILE A 23 4.21 5.66 -2.56
C ILE A 23 3.67 5.12 -3.89
N ALA A 24 3.10 3.91 -3.90
CA ALA A 24 2.57 3.28 -5.10
C ALA A 24 1.45 4.11 -5.75
N ALA A 25 0.51 4.64 -4.95
CA ALA A 25 -0.58 5.47 -5.44
C ALA A 25 -0.14 6.81 -6.06
N ASN A 26 1.04 7.32 -5.69
CA ASN A 26 1.59 8.58 -6.17
C ASN A 26 2.72 8.41 -7.19
N SER A 27 3.27 7.20 -7.33
CA SER A 27 4.34 6.89 -8.27
C SER A 27 3.81 6.79 -9.71
N ARG A 28 4.65 7.17 -10.68
CA ARG A 28 4.34 6.92 -12.10
C ARG A 28 4.53 5.44 -12.40
N CYS A 29 3.61 4.84 -13.16
CA CYS A 29 3.77 3.46 -13.60
C CYS A 29 4.98 3.34 -14.51
N VAL A 30 5.85 2.39 -14.22
CA VAL A 30 7.00 2.05 -15.08
C VAL A 30 6.53 1.52 -16.44
N CYS A 31 5.36 0.89 -16.46
CA CYS A 31 4.73 0.38 -17.68
C CYS A 31 3.39 1.10 -17.91
N ILE A 32 3.23 1.69 -19.10
CA ILE A 32 1.97 2.31 -19.54
C ILE A 32 1.05 1.19 -20.06
N PHE A 33 0.40 0.49 -19.14
CA PHE A 33 -0.71 -0.38 -19.49
C PHE A 33 -2.02 0.42 -19.54
N HIS A 34 -3.05 -0.09 -20.21
CA HIS A 34 -4.41 0.43 -20.05
C HIS A 34 -4.82 0.27 -18.58
N GLN A 35 -4.64 1.33 -17.79
CA GLN A 35 -5.06 1.31 -16.41
C GLN A 35 -6.59 1.37 -16.37
N PRO A 36 -7.25 0.42 -15.69
CA PRO A 36 -8.66 0.57 -15.40
C PRO A 36 -8.86 1.85 -14.58
N LYS A 37 -10.08 2.40 -14.63
CA LYS A 37 -10.42 3.61 -13.89
C LYS A 37 -10.03 3.44 -12.41
N MET A 38 -9.15 4.31 -11.93
CA MET A 38 -8.66 4.24 -10.55
C MET A 38 -9.86 4.31 -9.57
N PRO A 39 -9.96 3.39 -8.60
CA PRO A 39 -11.06 3.37 -7.65
C PRO A 39 -11.01 4.60 -6.75
N GLU A 40 -12.18 5.11 -6.36
CA GLU A 40 -12.26 6.40 -5.67
C GLU A 40 -11.56 6.42 -4.31
N GLU A 41 -11.50 5.29 -3.63
CA GLU A 41 -10.80 5.19 -2.35
C GLU A 41 -9.29 5.36 -2.50
N LEU A 42 -8.69 4.84 -3.58
CA LEU A 42 -7.27 5.05 -3.87
C LEU A 42 -6.98 6.49 -4.27
N LYS A 43 -7.94 7.19 -4.88
CA LYS A 43 -7.75 8.61 -5.20
C LYS A 43 -7.57 9.48 -3.97
N LYS A 44 -8.14 9.07 -2.81
CA LYS A 44 -7.95 9.78 -1.53
C LYS A 44 -6.51 9.73 -1.02
N LEU A 45 -5.72 8.76 -1.46
CA LEU A 45 -4.32 8.58 -1.10
C LEU A 45 -3.36 9.36 -2.03
N ARG A 46 -3.88 9.97 -3.10
CA ARG A 46 -3.10 10.76 -4.06
C ARG A 46 -2.99 12.20 -3.57
N LYS A 47 -1.77 12.77 -3.58
CA LYS A 47 -1.51 14.19 -3.33
C LYS A 47 -1.47 14.98 -4.64
#